data_AF-A0A8K0LLG2-F1
#
_entry.id   AF-A0A8K0LLG2-F1
#
_cell.length_a   1.000
_cell.length_b   1.000
_cell.length_c   1.000
_cell.angle_alpha   90.00
_cell.angle_beta   90.00
_cell.angle_gamma   90.00
#
_symmetry.space_group_name_H-M   'P 1'
#
loop_
_entity.id
_entity.type
_entity.pdbx_description
1 polymer ?
#
loop_
_entity_poly.entity_id
_entity_poly.type
_entity_poly.pdbx_seq_one_letter_code
_entity_poly.pdbx_strand_id
1 'polypeptide(L)'
;MIYGKPCTGYTDQFQFRHRRNPAAGADGKSARGKKRREKQEGQEVQQGGEPQQHQFQHEQLIRLPQHQHHQTQLQQLSPISQSPQHQQSFSNGVHVVWPSPPRAPDPCYDTASLSYFISRFVTPNPEDGFPGHLSHLPALYDAHSSGGGGLLEAATLAVAQMAAYNRFGGNRFKMESYRHYGRAIKMLRDNIASEETATDDKVITSILLLCALKDISGELSTGNKGDHAAGLYYLIEKRGPEQITTGRGAELLFLSLIRLQMHSFLNDDDTYVDPGAITTVWGTFDPLLRALAMMSRTLALRQRLLPPPGRPGKQTQPKQEPDFDNDPLTQHHDFAIADVPDPDAAHPDEDPNQAILRSCSECLDEFHHWDVEAAAYWQTVFKSRSTPTALGEIASGTTHYDAETACTIILIRSARLILLVTMLTRYHLRPAGKPVPSPTSFSSSPSTGANPSSLPRTPPHTPPTGSPMYHDKPPPPDPIADALAAYAPLLTNDVSLTIDDILASVPYALSDISPTRPGQPSSSSSSSSSPSPSTATHDGAGALVIVHSIRLVASCAFLTPGQKERATAVLGRLYEEIGIRAAVGMGEGGPEDGEGRMGKLGERTRWGREQTALRERLGLL
;
A
#
# COMPACT_ATOMS: atom_id res chain seq x y z
N MET A 1 -18.69 5.50 -5.78
CA MET A 1 -19.53 5.68 -6.97
C MET A 1 -20.84 4.93 -6.71
N ILE A 2 -21.67 5.43 -5.80
CA ILE A 2 -22.92 4.75 -5.42
C ILE A 2 -23.97 5.05 -6.48
N TYR A 3 -24.72 4.04 -6.92
CA TYR A 3 -25.84 4.21 -7.85
C TYR A 3 -26.76 5.34 -7.37
N GLY A 4 -26.91 6.38 -8.21
CA GLY A 4 -27.78 7.53 -7.93
C GLY A 4 -27.26 8.60 -6.95
N LYS A 5 -26.04 8.49 -6.39
CA LYS A 5 -25.46 9.57 -5.57
C LYS A 5 -24.42 10.38 -6.34
N PRO A 6 -24.34 11.71 -6.12
CA PRO A 6 -23.30 12.54 -6.73
C PRO A 6 -21.92 12.04 -6.30
N CYS A 7 -21.08 11.70 -7.27
CA CYS A 7 -19.71 11.28 -7.01
C CYS A 7 -18.89 12.53 -6.66
N THR A 8 -18.53 12.68 -5.39
CA THR A 8 -17.68 13.79 -4.95
C THR A 8 -16.32 13.66 -5.61
N GLY A 9 -16.08 14.40 -6.70
CA GLY A 9 -14.83 14.31 -7.48
C GLY A 9 -14.94 14.66 -8.96
N TYR A 10 -16.13 14.45 -9.51
CA TYR A 10 -16.43 14.75 -10.91
C TYR A 10 -17.58 15.75 -10.92
N THR A 11 -17.48 16.81 -11.72
CA THR A 11 -18.52 17.85 -11.83
C THR A 11 -19.78 17.35 -12.53
N ASP A 12 -19.73 16.15 -13.12
CA ASP A 12 -20.79 15.62 -13.96
C ASP A 12 -21.54 14.49 -13.25
N GLN A 13 -22.88 14.51 -13.30
CA GLN A 13 -23.73 13.45 -12.78
C GLN A 13 -23.62 12.20 -13.66
N PHE A 14 -23.21 11.07 -13.08
CA PHE A 14 -23.23 9.78 -13.76
C PHE A 14 -24.66 9.24 -13.78
N GLN A 15 -25.30 9.19 -14.95
CA GLN A 15 -26.55 8.45 -15.16
C GLN A 15 -26.23 7.11 -15.82
N PHE A 16 -26.13 6.04 -15.04
CA PHE A 16 -26.19 4.69 -15.59
C PHE A 16 -27.64 4.42 -16.00
N ARG A 17 -27.93 4.50 -17.30
CA ARG A 17 -29.23 4.10 -17.85
C ARG A 17 -29.18 2.63 -18.24
N HIS A 18 -29.79 1.75 -17.44
CA HIS A 18 -30.19 0.45 -17.97
C HIS A 18 -31.33 0.66 -18.98
N ARG A 19 -31.03 0.47 -20.27
CA ARG A 19 -32.08 0.23 -21.26
C ARG A 19 -32.61 -1.18 -21.03
N ARG A 20 -33.85 -1.30 -20.55
CA ARG A 20 -34.62 -2.54 -20.59
C ARG A 20 -34.69 -3.01 -22.04
N ASN A 21 -34.18 -4.21 -22.33
CA ASN A 21 -34.59 -4.96 -23.52
C ASN A 21 -36.01 -5.48 -23.26
N PRO A 22 -37.03 -5.15 -24.08
CA PRO A 22 -38.34 -5.75 -23.94
C PRO A 22 -38.25 -7.20 -24.44
N ALA A 23 -38.31 -8.16 -23.51
CA ALA A 23 -38.54 -9.55 -23.84
C ALA A 23 -39.91 -9.70 -24.51
N ALA A 24 -39.90 -10.17 -25.74
CA ALA A 24 -41.09 -10.58 -26.47
C ALA A 24 -41.66 -11.85 -25.82
N GLY A 25 -42.77 -11.69 -25.09
CA GLY A 25 -43.64 -12.78 -24.69
C GLY A 25 -45.01 -12.60 -25.35
N ALA A 26 -45.32 -13.44 -26.33
CA ALA A 26 -46.69 -13.64 -26.82
C ALA A 26 -46.90 -15.14 -27.04
N ASP A 27 -47.73 -15.71 -26.18
CA ASP A 27 -48.26 -17.07 -26.26
C ASP A 27 -49.20 -17.24 -27.47
N GLY A 28 -49.26 -18.46 -28.03
CA GLY A 28 -50.54 -19.00 -28.50
C GLY A 28 -50.57 -19.84 -29.79
N LYS A 29 -50.40 -21.16 -29.63
CA LYS A 29 -51.15 -22.28 -30.28
C LYS A 29 -51.14 -22.44 -31.82
N SER A 30 -50.64 -23.57 -32.31
CA SER A 30 -51.46 -24.70 -32.82
C SER A 30 -50.61 -25.82 -33.46
N ALA A 31 -51.13 -27.04 -33.37
CA ALA A 31 -50.56 -28.33 -33.73
C ALA A 31 -50.28 -28.53 -35.24
N ARG A 32 -49.36 -29.46 -35.58
CA ARG A 32 -49.60 -30.72 -36.35
C ARG A 32 -48.26 -31.43 -36.66
N GLY A 33 -48.16 -32.71 -36.31
CA GLY A 33 -46.88 -33.45 -36.27
C GLY A 33 -46.35 -34.06 -37.56
N LYS A 34 -45.23 -34.79 -37.44
CA LYS A 34 -44.87 -35.96 -38.28
C LYS A 34 -43.65 -36.71 -37.72
N LYS A 35 -43.90 -37.98 -37.40
CA LYS A 35 -43.14 -39.19 -37.79
C LYS A 35 -41.59 -39.20 -37.64
N ARG A 36 -41.16 -40.11 -36.74
CA ARG A 36 -40.47 -41.39 -37.05
C ARG A 36 -39.05 -41.29 -37.63
N ARG A 37 -38.03 -41.71 -36.85
CA ARG A 37 -37.34 -42.99 -37.03
C ARG A 37 -36.32 -43.28 -35.92
N GLU A 38 -36.40 -44.50 -35.39
CA GLU A 38 -35.40 -45.19 -34.59
C GLU A 38 -34.09 -45.41 -35.37
N LYS A 39 -32.96 -45.45 -34.63
CA LYS A 39 -31.98 -46.53 -34.77
C LYS A 39 -31.14 -46.68 -33.49
N GLN A 40 -31.42 -47.75 -32.74
CA GLN A 40 -30.46 -48.55 -31.94
C GLN A 40 -29.34 -49.08 -32.89
N GLU A 41 -28.16 -49.57 -32.51
CA GLU A 41 -27.68 -50.26 -31.31
C GLU A 41 -26.16 -50.52 -31.47
N GLY A 42 -25.49 -50.80 -30.34
CA GLY A 42 -24.32 -51.69 -30.26
C GLY A 42 -22.93 -51.05 -30.42
N GLN A 43 -21.88 -51.45 -29.70
CA GLN A 43 -21.70 -52.49 -28.69
C GLN A 43 -20.30 -52.29 -28.04
N GLU A 44 -20.12 -52.83 -26.84
CA GLU A 44 -18.91 -52.89 -25.99
C GLU A 44 -17.62 -53.34 -26.71
N VAL A 45 -16.45 -52.87 -26.25
CA VAL A 45 -15.27 -53.72 -25.90
C VAL A 45 -14.39 -53.05 -24.81
N GLN A 46 -13.95 -53.94 -23.92
CA GLN A 46 -13.06 -53.92 -22.76
C GLN A 46 -11.67 -53.24 -22.83
N GLN A 47 -11.20 -52.96 -21.59
CA GLN A 47 -9.84 -53.15 -21.03
C GLN A 47 -8.70 -52.18 -21.36
N GLY A 48 -8.24 -51.48 -20.30
CA GLY A 48 -6.95 -51.77 -19.66
C GLY A 48 -5.66 -51.28 -20.35
N GLY A 49 -5.00 -50.30 -19.72
CA GLY A 49 -3.61 -49.96 -20.04
C GLY A 49 -3.07 -48.79 -19.22
N GLU A 50 -2.33 -49.10 -18.16
CA GLU A 50 -1.36 -48.18 -17.52
C GLU A 50 -0.29 -47.74 -18.54
N PRO A 51 0.29 -46.53 -18.41
CA PRO A 51 1.60 -46.25 -18.97
C PRO A 51 2.68 -46.26 -17.89
N GLN A 52 3.64 -47.17 -18.11
CA GLN A 52 4.92 -47.28 -17.43
C GLN A 52 5.72 -45.97 -17.47
N GLN A 53 6.27 -45.60 -16.31
CA GLN A 53 7.34 -44.62 -16.17
C GLN A 53 8.62 -45.15 -16.83
N HIS A 54 9.06 -44.49 -17.90
CA HIS A 54 10.38 -44.70 -18.47
C HIS A 54 11.41 -43.83 -17.73
N GLN A 55 12.25 -44.51 -16.96
CA GLN A 55 13.50 -44.04 -16.41
C GLN A 55 14.56 -44.08 -17.54
N PHE A 56 15.21 -42.95 -17.83
CA PHE A 56 16.47 -42.93 -18.59
C PHE A 56 17.43 -41.91 -17.96
N GLN A 57 18.47 -42.44 -17.33
CA GLN A 57 19.76 -41.77 -17.13
C GLN A 57 20.56 -41.87 -18.43
N HIS A 58 21.07 -40.75 -18.94
CA HIS A 58 22.41 -40.76 -19.52
C HIS A 58 23.08 -39.39 -19.46
N GLU A 59 24.22 -39.41 -18.79
CA GLU A 59 25.25 -38.40 -18.64
C GLU A 59 26.18 -38.50 -19.86
N GLN A 60 26.51 -37.37 -20.52
CA GLN A 60 27.76 -37.26 -21.30
C GLN A 60 28.11 -35.81 -21.68
N LEU A 61 29.02 -35.26 -20.88
CA LEU A 61 30.26 -34.54 -21.26
C LEU A 61 30.41 -34.04 -22.72
N ILE A 62 30.42 -32.71 -22.91
CA ILE A 62 31.22 -32.04 -23.97
C ILE A 62 31.84 -30.76 -23.40
N ARG A 63 33.19 -30.75 -23.32
CA ARG A 63 34.04 -29.58 -23.06
C ARG A 63 34.15 -28.71 -24.33
N LEU A 64 34.13 -27.39 -24.18
CA LEU A 64 34.73 -26.45 -25.14
C LEU A 64 35.49 -25.33 -24.39
N PRO A 65 36.50 -24.71 -25.03
CA PRO A 65 37.71 -24.21 -24.37
C PRO A 65 37.69 -22.72 -23.99
N GLN A 66 38.49 -22.41 -22.98
CA GLN A 66 38.84 -21.07 -22.51
C GLN A 66 39.66 -20.31 -23.56
N HIS A 67 39.23 -19.10 -23.91
CA HIS A 67 40.05 -18.11 -24.61
C HIS A 67 40.69 -17.15 -23.60
N GLN A 68 42.02 -17.18 -23.53
CA GLN A 68 42.85 -16.17 -22.85
C GLN A 68 42.89 -14.89 -23.69
N HIS A 69 42.68 -13.73 -23.07
CA HIS A 69 43.06 -12.44 -23.67
C HIS A 69 44.21 -11.80 -22.89
N HIS A 70 45.27 -11.53 -23.65
CA HIS A 70 46.51 -10.89 -23.25
C HIS A 70 46.30 -9.39 -22.97
N GLN A 71 47.03 -8.96 -21.95
CA GLN A 71 47.22 -7.61 -21.46
C GLN A 71 48.12 -6.82 -22.42
N THR A 72 47.82 -5.54 -22.70
CA THR A 72 48.79 -4.60 -23.29
C THR A 72 48.70 -3.25 -22.59
N GLN A 73 49.79 -2.92 -21.90
CA GLN A 73 50.06 -1.66 -21.22
C GLN A 73 50.34 -0.54 -22.23
N LEU A 74 49.87 0.68 -21.95
CA LEU A 74 50.54 1.89 -22.40
C LEU A 74 50.64 2.90 -21.23
N GLN A 75 51.89 3.25 -20.92
CA GLN A 75 52.37 4.24 -19.95
C GLN A 75 51.86 5.65 -20.33
N GLN A 76 51.24 6.37 -19.40
CA GLN A 76 51.83 7.44 -18.58
C GLN A 76 52.78 8.39 -19.32
N LEU A 77 52.36 9.66 -19.45
CA LEU A 77 53.18 10.87 -19.22
C LEU A 77 52.23 12.05 -18.90
N SER A 78 52.32 12.57 -17.68
CA SER A 78 51.98 13.97 -17.33
C SER A 78 53.27 14.81 -17.47
N PRO A 79 53.35 16.14 -17.16
CA PRO A 79 52.34 17.08 -16.63
C PRO A 79 52.41 18.50 -17.28
N ILE A 80 51.56 19.43 -16.81
CA ILE A 80 51.93 20.77 -16.28
C ILE A 80 50.82 21.82 -16.51
N SER A 81 50.51 22.47 -15.39
CA SER A 81 49.72 23.68 -15.14
C SER A 81 50.12 24.89 -15.99
N GLN A 82 49.15 25.67 -16.47
CA GLN A 82 49.19 27.14 -16.48
C GLN A 82 47.87 27.75 -16.99
N SER A 83 47.35 28.71 -16.22
CA SER A 83 46.27 29.64 -16.57
C SER A 83 46.70 30.58 -17.71
N PRO A 84 45.76 31.20 -18.44
CA PRO A 84 46.07 32.48 -19.08
C PRO A 84 45.07 33.59 -18.77
N GLN A 85 45.62 34.71 -18.31
CA GLN A 85 45.06 36.04 -18.48
C GLN A 85 45.33 36.53 -19.92
N HIS A 86 44.30 37.14 -20.51
CA HIS A 86 44.29 38.24 -21.49
C HIS A 86 45.45 38.37 -22.52
N GLN A 87 45.13 38.11 -23.80
CA GLN A 87 45.73 38.85 -24.92
C GLN A 87 44.72 38.96 -26.07
N GLN A 88 44.20 40.18 -26.28
CA GLN A 88 43.46 40.56 -27.47
C GLN A 88 44.48 40.90 -28.55
N SER A 89 44.58 40.06 -29.58
CA SER A 89 45.26 40.38 -30.83
C SER A 89 44.23 40.39 -31.96
N PHE A 90 44.05 41.56 -32.58
CA PHE A 90 43.30 41.71 -33.82
C PHE A 90 44.11 41.09 -34.96
N SER A 91 43.69 39.91 -35.43
CA SER A 91 44.12 39.35 -36.70
C SER A 91 42.89 39.06 -37.57
N ASN A 92 42.74 39.82 -38.64
CA ASN A 92 41.78 39.57 -39.72
C ASN A 92 42.16 38.27 -40.44
N GLY A 93 41.65 37.15 -39.94
CA GLY A 93 41.71 35.84 -40.59
C GLY A 93 40.33 35.49 -41.14
N VAL A 94 40.27 35.16 -42.43
CA VAL A 94 39.06 34.63 -43.09
C VAL A 94 38.60 33.37 -42.34
N HIS A 95 37.50 33.50 -41.58
CA HIS A 95 36.86 32.37 -40.90
C HIS A 95 36.31 31.41 -41.96
N VAL A 96 36.96 30.27 -42.14
CA VAL A 96 36.35 29.10 -42.75
C VAL A 96 35.26 28.63 -41.79
N VAL A 97 34.02 28.99 -42.09
CA VAL A 97 32.82 28.52 -41.38
C VAL A 97 32.68 27.03 -41.70
N TRP A 98 33.24 26.18 -40.85
CA TRP A 98 32.87 24.78 -40.84
C TRP A 98 31.39 24.71 -40.44
N PRO A 99 30.51 24.10 -41.27
CA PRO A 99 29.12 23.93 -40.89
C PRO A 99 29.11 23.12 -39.61
N SER A 100 28.52 23.70 -38.55
CA SER A 100 28.28 23.00 -37.30
C SER A 100 27.65 21.65 -37.63
N PRO A 101 28.17 20.54 -37.09
CA PRO A 101 27.57 19.23 -37.34
C PRO A 101 26.07 19.32 -37.02
N PRO A 102 25.20 18.69 -37.83
CA PRO A 102 23.76 18.77 -37.64
C PRO A 102 23.45 18.38 -36.19
N ARG A 103 22.81 19.30 -35.47
CA ARG A 103 22.39 19.10 -34.08
C ARG A 103 21.63 17.78 -34.04
N ALA A 104 22.12 16.82 -33.26
CA ALA A 104 21.41 15.56 -33.08
C ALA A 104 19.94 15.87 -32.73
N PRO A 105 18.96 15.20 -33.35
CA PRO A 105 17.55 15.46 -33.06
C PRO A 105 17.35 15.30 -31.55
N ASP A 106 16.73 16.31 -30.92
CA ASP A 106 16.43 16.25 -29.49
C ASP A 106 15.66 14.94 -29.22
N PRO A 107 16.10 14.12 -28.25
CA PRO A 107 15.43 12.87 -27.95
C PRO A 107 13.95 13.13 -27.65
N CYS A 108 13.08 12.31 -28.22
CA CYS A 108 11.65 12.42 -27.95
C CYS A 108 11.41 12.25 -26.44
N TYR A 109 10.84 13.27 -25.80
CA TYR A 109 10.56 13.29 -24.37
C TYR A 109 9.69 12.09 -23.95
N ASP A 110 8.78 11.66 -24.83
CA ASP A 110 7.90 10.52 -24.61
C ASP A 110 8.69 9.22 -24.55
N THR A 111 9.60 8.99 -25.50
CA THR A 111 10.45 7.80 -25.50
C THR A 111 11.36 7.78 -24.28
N ALA A 112 12.01 8.90 -23.95
CA ALA A 112 12.92 8.96 -22.80
C ALA A 112 12.19 8.71 -21.47
N SER A 113 11.02 9.32 -21.28
CA SER A 113 10.20 9.13 -20.08
C SER A 113 9.63 7.71 -19.98
N LEU A 114 9.14 7.15 -21.09
CA LEU A 114 8.64 5.78 -21.13
C LEU A 114 9.75 4.76 -20.85
N SER A 115 10.92 4.89 -21.48
CA SER A 115 12.06 4.01 -21.21
C SER A 115 12.49 4.08 -19.75
N TYR A 116 12.53 5.29 -19.17
CA TYR A 116 12.81 5.46 -17.74
C TYR A 116 11.76 4.73 -16.88
N PHE A 117 10.47 4.97 -17.15
CA PHE A 117 9.38 4.39 -16.37
C PHE A 117 9.34 2.86 -16.46
N ILE A 118 9.39 2.29 -17.67
CA ILE A 118 9.39 0.84 -17.87
C ILE A 118 10.61 0.20 -17.22
N SER A 119 11.79 0.81 -17.35
CA SER A 119 12.97 0.28 -16.67
C SER A 119 12.72 0.21 -15.17
N ARG A 120 12.34 1.31 -14.52
CA ARG A 120 12.37 1.46 -13.07
C ARG A 120 11.12 0.98 -12.32
N PHE A 121 9.95 1.07 -12.94
CA PHE A 121 8.65 0.86 -12.28
C PHE A 121 7.87 -0.33 -12.82
N VAL A 122 8.37 -1.05 -13.81
CA VAL A 122 7.74 -2.29 -14.28
C VAL A 122 8.67 -3.44 -13.98
N THR A 123 8.19 -4.44 -13.23
CA THR A 123 8.96 -5.67 -13.03
C THR A 123 8.67 -6.64 -14.18
N PRO A 124 9.67 -7.38 -14.66
CA PRO A 124 9.44 -8.50 -15.57
C PRO A 124 8.45 -9.50 -14.93
N ASN A 125 7.77 -10.30 -15.75
CA ASN A 125 7.02 -11.44 -15.24
C ASN A 125 8.01 -12.61 -15.08
N PRO A 126 8.38 -12.99 -13.85
CA PRO A 126 9.11 -14.23 -13.66
C PRO A 126 8.13 -15.36 -13.93
N GLU A 127 8.49 -16.34 -14.76
CA GLU A 127 7.64 -17.52 -15.05
C GLU A 127 7.46 -18.46 -13.84
N ASP A 128 7.52 -17.92 -12.62
CA ASP A 128 7.43 -18.57 -11.32
C ASP A 128 6.01 -18.57 -10.72
N GLY A 129 5.05 -17.88 -11.36
CA GLY A 129 3.65 -17.83 -10.96
C GLY A 129 3.29 -16.69 -10.00
N PHE A 130 4.25 -15.89 -9.54
CA PHE A 130 4.00 -14.74 -8.68
C PHE A 130 3.76 -13.47 -9.52
N PRO A 131 2.74 -12.66 -9.22
CA PRO A 131 2.41 -11.48 -10.01
C PRO A 131 3.50 -10.40 -9.89
N GLY A 132 4.11 -10.03 -11.02
CA GLY A 132 4.98 -8.86 -11.10
C GLY A 132 4.19 -7.55 -11.04
N HIS A 133 4.83 -6.45 -10.63
CA HIS A 133 4.23 -5.12 -10.68
C HIS A 133 4.16 -4.62 -12.13
N LEU A 134 2.95 -4.51 -12.66
CA LEU A 134 2.65 -4.06 -14.02
C LEU A 134 3.35 -4.88 -15.12
N SER A 135 3.66 -6.14 -14.86
CA SER A 135 4.45 -6.99 -15.76
C SER A 135 3.76 -7.24 -17.11
N HIS A 136 2.43 -7.21 -17.11
CA HIS A 136 1.57 -7.30 -18.29
C HIS A 136 1.53 -6.02 -19.14
N LEU A 137 2.01 -4.88 -18.65
CA LEU A 137 1.86 -3.58 -19.32
C LEU A 137 2.40 -3.56 -20.76
N PRO A 138 3.60 -4.09 -21.07
CA PRO A 138 4.09 -4.14 -22.45
C PRO A 138 3.19 -4.95 -23.39
N ALA A 139 2.60 -6.04 -22.89
CA ALA A 139 1.73 -6.92 -23.69
C ALA A 139 0.34 -6.31 -23.97
N LEU A 140 -0.05 -5.25 -23.25
CA LEU A 140 -1.31 -4.53 -23.50
C LEU A 140 -1.20 -3.46 -24.59
N TYR A 141 0.02 -3.17 -25.07
CA TYR A 141 0.21 -2.28 -26.22
C TYR A 141 -0.03 -3.04 -27.52
N ASP A 142 -1.10 -2.68 -28.22
CA ASP A 142 -1.38 -3.26 -29.54
C ASP A 142 -0.45 -2.66 -30.60
N ALA A 143 0.38 -3.50 -31.23
CA ALA A 143 1.21 -3.11 -32.38
C ALA A 143 0.42 -2.57 -33.58
N HIS A 144 -0.90 -2.85 -33.64
CA HIS A 144 -1.80 -2.46 -34.72
C HIS A 144 -2.63 -1.21 -34.41
N SER A 145 -2.50 -0.63 -33.22
CA SER A 145 -3.12 0.66 -32.87
C SER A 145 -2.30 1.79 -33.48
N SER A 146 -2.36 1.94 -34.81
CA SER A 146 -1.63 2.94 -35.61
C SER A 146 -2.02 4.40 -35.32
N GLY A 147 -2.86 4.66 -34.31
CA GLY A 147 -3.22 5.98 -33.83
C GLY A 147 -2.73 6.16 -32.40
N GLY A 148 -1.49 6.63 -32.24
CA GLY A 148 -0.92 7.01 -30.94
C GLY A 148 -1.89 7.93 -30.19
N GLY A 149 -2.46 7.44 -29.11
CA GLY A 149 -3.55 8.12 -28.44
C GLY A 149 -4.56 7.30 -27.67
N GLY A 150 -4.29 6.03 -27.38
CA GLY A 150 -5.17 5.17 -26.57
C GLY A 150 -5.24 5.59 -25.10
N LEU A 151 -6.27 5.12 -24.38
CA LEU A 151 -6.45 5.39 -22.94
C LEU A 151 -5.21 4.94 -22.14
N LEU A 152 -4.74 3.72 -22.39
CA LEU A 152 -3.58 3.15 -21.73
C LEU A 152 -2.32 3.97 -22.01
N GLU A 153 -2.09 4.35 -23.26
CA GLU A 153 -0.92 5.16 -23.65
C GLU A 153 -0.94 6.53 -22.97
N ALA A 154 -2.10 7.20 -22.91
CA ALA A 154 -2.24 8.47 -22.22
C ALA A 154 -1.97 8.32 -20.71
N ALA A 155 -2.48 7.27 -20.06
CA ALA A 155 -2.23 7.01 -18.65
C ALA A 155 -0.74 6.70 -18.38
N THR A 156 -0.11 5.87 -19.20
CA THR A 156 1.31 5.53 -19.06
C THR A 156 2.20 6.74 -19.28
N LEU A 157 1.95 7.55 -20.33
CA LEU A 157 2.73 8.77 -20.56
C LEU A 157 2.57 9.78 -19.43
N ALA A 158 1.36 9.89 -18.85
CA ALA A 158 1.12 10.76 -17.71
C ALA A 158 2.03 10.39 -16.52
N VAL A 159 2.04 9.10 -16.12
CA VAL A 159 2.86 8.64 -15.00
C VAL A 159 4.36 8.66 -15.34
N ALA A 160 4.74 8.26 -16.55
CA ALA A 160 6.13 8.20 -16.99
C ALA A 160 6.78 9.57 -17.05
N GLN A 161 6.09 10.57 -17.59
CA GLN A 161 6.59 11.94 -17.64
C GLN A 161 6.66 12.58 -16.25
N MET A 162 5.74 12.25 -15.33
CA MET A 162 5.87 12.72 -13.94
C MET A 162 7.08 12.08 -13.24
N ALA A 163 7.29 10.78 -13.44
CA ALA A 163 8.46 10.09 -12.90
C ALA A 163 9.77 10.68 -13.47
N ALA A 164 9.80 10.97 -14.77
CA ALA A 164 10.92 11.65 -15.43
C ALA A 164 11.11 13.08 -14.91
N TYR A 165 10.03 13.83 -14.67
CA TYR A 165 10.11 15.16 -14.05
C TYR A 165 10.76 15.10 -12.66
N ASN A 166 10.39 14.13 -11.84
CA ASN A 166 10.97 13.99 -10.50
C ASN A 166 12.45 13.64 -10.55
N ARG A 167 12.90 12.89 -11.57
CA ARG A 167 14.30 12.49 -11.72
C ARG A 167 15.18 13.54 -12.41
N PHE A 168 14.70 14.11 -13.50
CA PHE A 168 15.48 14.96 -14.40
C PHE A 168 15.12 16.45 -14.29
N GLY A 169 14.06 16.78 -13.55
CA GLY A 169 13.51 18.13 -13.49
C GLY A 169 12.80 18.55 -14.79
N GLY A 170 12.68 19.87 -15.01
CA GLY A 170 12.15 20.43 -16.25
C GLY A 170 10.62 20.54 -16.30
N ASN A 171 10.11 21.77 -16.30
CA ASN A 171 8.67 22.06 -16.28
C ASN A 171 7.88 21.45 -17.45
N ARG A 172 8.54 21.15 -18.57
CA ARG A 172 7.92 20.50 -19.72
C ARG A 172 7.40 19.10 -19.39
N PHE A 173 8.18 18.27 -18.70
CA PHE A 173 7.76 16.93 -18.29
C PHE A 173 6.52 16.99 -17.39
N LYS A 174 6.53 17.90 -16.42
CA LYS A 174 5.37 18.12 -15.53
C LYS A 174 4.14 18.58 -16.30
N MET A 175 4.29 19.55 -17.20
CA MET A 175 3.19 20.08 -18.00
C MET A 175 2.56 19.01 -18.91
N GLU A 176 3.39 18.26 -19.63
CA GLU A 176 2.91 17.18 -20.50
C GLU A 176 2.27 16.06 -19.67
N SER A 177 2.83 15.72 -18.50
CA SER A 177 2.24 14.71 -17.62
C SER A 177 0.78 15.04 -17.27
N TYR A 178 0.49 16.28 -16.86
CA TYR A 178 -0.88 16.69 -16.56
C TYR A 178 -1.77 16.78 -17.81
N ARG A 179 -1.20 17.11 -18.97
CA ARG A 179 -1.94 17.10 -20.24
C ARG A 179 -2.38 15.68 -20.59
N HIS A 180 -1.47 14.71 -20.49
CA HIS A 180 -1.77 13.30 -20.70
C HIS A 180 -2.73 12.75 -19.65
N TYR A 181 -2.58 13.14 -18.37
CA TYR A 181 -3.53 12.81 -17.30
C TYR A 181 -4.94 13.30 -17.66
N GLY A 182 -5.10 14.59 -18.01
CA GLY A 182 -6.40 15.15 -18.39
C GLY A 182 -7.01 14.47 -19.62
N ARG A 183 -6.18 14.05 -20.58
CA ARG A 183 -6.62 13.23 -21.73
C ARG A 183 -7.08 11.85 -21.29
N ALA A 184 -6.31 11.16 -20.44
CA ALA A 184 -6.63 9.84 -19.92
C ALA A 184 -7.97 9.86 -19.17
N ILE A 185 -8.24 10.88 -18.34
CA ILE A 185 -9.52 11.01 -17.62
C ILE A 185 -10.71 11.15 -18.58
N LYS A 186 -10.58 11.93 -19.65
CA LYS A 186 -11.64 12.07 -20.67
C LYS A 186 -11.90 10.75 -21.38
N MET A 187 -10.85 10.06 -21.80
CA MET A 187 -10.97 8.76 -22.46
C MET A 187 -11.52 7.69 -21.51
N LEU A 188 -11.11 7.71 -20.24
CA LEU A 188 -11.59 6.77 -19.23
C LEU A 188 -13.10 6.90 -19.07
N ARG A 189 -13.61 8.14 -18.99
CA ARG A 189 -15.05 8.42 -18.94
C ARG A 189 -15.79 7.80 -20.12
N ASP A 190 -15.26 7.92 -21.32
CA ASP A 190 -15.89 7.37 -22.52
C ASP A 190 -15.86 5.83 -22.51
N ASN A 191 -14.76 5.22 -22.06
CA ASN A 191 -14.60 3.76 -21.99
C ASN A 191 -15.48 3.12 -20.90
N ILE A 192 -15.65 3.77 -19.75
CA ILE A 192 -16.50 3.23 -18.67
C ILE A 192 -18.01 3.45 -18.94
N ALA A 193 -18.37 4.25 -19.95
CA ALA A 193 -19.77 4.48 -20.31
C ALA A 193 -20.41 3.26 -21.00
N SER A 194 -19.60 2.39 -21.62
CA SER A 194 -20.06 1.11 -22.19
C SER A 194 -19.67 -0.04 -21.27
N GLU A 195 -20.59 -0.97 -21.08
CA GLU A 195 -20.41 -2.14 -20.22
C GLU A 195 -19.32 -3.09 -20.72
N GLU A 196 -19.22 -3.26 -22.04
CA GLU A 196 -18.25 -4.15 -22.68
C GLU A 196 -16.81 -3.65 -22.52
N THR A 197 -16.60 -2.34 -22.60
CA THR A 197 -15.27 -1.74 -22.50
C THR A 197 -14.86 -1.39 -21.07
N ALA A 198 -15.82 -1.22 -20.16
CA ALA A 198 -15.54 -0.88 -18.77
C ALA A 198 -14.71 -1.97 -18.05
N THR A 199 -14.90 -3.23 -18.43
CA THR A 199 -14.20 -4.37 -17.83
C THR A 199 -12.92 -4.76 -18.59
N ASP A 200 -12.46 -3.99 -19.58
CA ASP A 200 -11.21 -4.26 -20.31
C ASP A 200 -9.97 -4.09 -19.40
N ASP A 201 -8.96 -4.95 -19.60
CA ASP A 201 -7.67 -4.91 -18.89
C ASP A 201 -6.99 -3.55 -19.03
N LYS A 202 -7.14 -2.92 -20.20
CA LYS A 202 -6.61 -1.58 -20.47
C LYS A 202 -7.22 -0.53 -19.54
N VAL A 203 -8.49 -0.66 -19.18
CA VAL A 203 -9.18 0.27 -18.29
C VAL A 203 -8.65 0.14 -16.86
N ILE A 204 -8.61 -1.08 -16.32
CA ILE A 204 -8.08 -1.32 -14.96
C ILE A 204 -6.61 -0.89 -14.87
N THR A 205 -5.78 -1.29 -15.85
CA THR A 205 -4.36 -0.93 -15.88
C THR A 205 -4.18 0.58 -15.93
N SER A 206 -4.99 1.29 -16.73
CA SER A 206 -4.95 2.75 -16.79
C SER A 206 -5.29 3.38 -15.44
N ILE A 207 -6.30 2.86 -14.73
CA ILE A 207 -6.65 3.34 -13.39
C ILE A 207 -5.50 3.10 -12.39
N LEU A 208 -4.86 1.94 -12.44
CA LEU A 208 -3.69 1.64 -11.59
C LEU A 208 -2.52 2.60 -11.88
N LEU A 209 -2.26 2.93 -13.15
CA LEU A 209 -1.24 3.92 -13.54
C LEU A 209 -1.58 5.34 -13.05
N LEU A 210 -2.85 5.74 -13.12
CA LEU A 210 -3.31 7.04 -12.59
C LEU A 210 -3.22 7.08 -11.05
N CYS A 211 -3.48 5.94 -10.39
CA CYS A 211 -3.20 5.77 -8.97
C CYS A 211 -1.71 5.97 -8.66
N ALA A 212 -0.81 5.30 -9.38
CA ALA A 212 0.64 5.45 -9.21
C ALA A 212 1.13 6.88 -9.50
N LEU A 213 0.55 7.56 -10.48
CA LEU A 213 0.82 8.98 -10.75
C LEU A 213 0.59 9.84 -9.51
N LYS A 214 -0.46 9.57 -8.71
CA LYS A 214 -0.73 10.33 -7.49
C LYS A 214 0.34 10.12 -6.41
N ASP A 215 0.91 8.91 -6.34
CA ASP A 215 2.01 8.64 -5.41
C ASP A 215 3.31 9.31 -5.87
N ILE A 216 3.58 9.27 -7.18
CA ILE A 216 4.76 9.90 -7.78
C ILE A 216 4.65 11.43 -7.72
N SER A 217 3.48 12.02 -7.95
CA SER A 217 3.27 13.47 -7.90
C SER A 217 3.18 14.01 -6.48
N GLY A 218 2.84 13.17 -5.49
CA GLY A 218 2.65 13.58 -4.08
C GLY A 218 1.30 14.23 -3.80
N GLU A 219 0.39 14.27 -4.79
CA GLU A 219 -0.92 14.92 -4.68
C GLU A 219 -1.90 14.20 -3.75
N LEU A 220 -1.60 12.95 -3.36
CA LEU A 220 -2.38 12.15 -2.43
C LEU A 220 -2.70 12.90 -1.11
N SER A 221 -1.82 13.80 -0.69
CA SER A 221 -1.91 14.51 0.61
C SER A 221 -2.86 15.73 0.63
N THR A 222 -3.52 16.04 -0.49
CA THR A 222 -4.34 17.25 -0.63
C THR A 222 -5.82 17.08 -0.23
N GLY A 223 -6.22 15.90 0.28
CA GLY A 223 -7.59 15.64 0.76
C GLY A 223 -8.67 15.83 -0.32
N ASN A 224 -8.26 15.76 -1.59
CA ASN A 224 -9.08 16.24 -2.69
C ASN A 224 -9.91 15.11 -3.29
N LYS A 225 -11.08 15.50 -3.81
CA LYS A 225 -12.16 14.65 -4.32
C LYS A 225 -11.80 13.77 -5.54
N GLY A 226 -10.56 13.78 -6.01
CA GLY A 226 -10.11 13.08 -7.22
C GLY A 226 -9.45 11.73 -6.96
N ASP A 227 -10.03 10.86 -6.11
CA ASP A 227 -9.49 9.49 -5.97
C ASP A 227 -10.05 8.53 -7.01
N HIS A 228 -9.18 7.65 -7.49
CA HIS A 228 -9.53 6.59 -8.43
C HIS A 228 -9.92 5.30 -7.73
N ALA A 229 -9.65 5.16 -6.41
CA ALA A 229 -9.97 3.97 -5.64
C ALA A 229 -11.44 3.56 -5.73
N ALA A 230 -12.37 4.51 -5.60
CA ALA A 230 -13.79 4.20 -5.76
C ALA A 230 -14.09 3.61 -7.15
N GLY A 231 -13.58 4.21 -8.22
CA GLY A 231 -13.78 3.70 -9.58
C GLY A 231 -13.15 2.32 -9.77
N LEU A 232 -11.96 2.10 -9.22
CA LEU A 232 -11.27 0.81 -9.24
C LEU A 232 -12.11 -0.27 -8.55
N TYR A 233 -12.63 0.01 -7.35
CA TYR A 233 -13.49 -0.90 -6.59
C TYR A 233 -14.66 -1.41 -7.42
N TYR A 234 -15.47 -0.51 -8.02
CA TYR A 234 -16.65 -0.94 -8.78
C TYR A 234 -16.30 -1.74 -10.03
N LEU A 235 -15.17 -1.44 -10.68
CA LEU A 235 -14.77 -2.19 -11.86
C LEU A 235 -14.24 -3.59 -11.51
N ILE A 236 -13.56 -3.74 -10.38
CA ILE A 236 -13.16 -5.06 -9.87
C ILE A 236 -14.37 -5.88 -9.43
N GLU A 237 -15.30 -5.27 -8.69
CA GLU A 237 -16.58 -5.88 -8.31
C GLU A 237 -17.36 -6.31 -9.55
N LYS A 238 -17.44 -5.44 -10.57
CA LYS A 238 -18.13 -5.73 -11.83
C LYS A 238 -17.47 -6.86 -12.63
N ARG A 239 -16.14 -6.97 -12.60
CA ARG A 239 -15.41 -8.08 -13.25
C ARG A 239 -15.69 -9.44 -12.59
N GLY A 240 -16.08 -9.44 -11.33
CA GLY A 240 -16.41 -10.64 -10.59
C GLY A 240 -15.19 -11.50 -10.22
N PRO A 241 -15.40 -12.60 -9.49
CA PRO A 241 -14.35 -13.52 -9.07
C PRO A 241 -13.71 -14.27 -10.26
N GLU A 242 -14.36 -14.36 -11.41
CA GLU A 242 -13.90 -15.12 -12.57
C GLU A 242 -12.57 -14.61 -13.13
N GLN A 243 -12.18 -13.36 -12.83
CA GLN A 243 -10.90 -12.82 -13.25
C GLN A 243 -9.69 -13.62 -12.74
N ILE A 244 -9.83 -14.35 -11.62
CA ILE A 244 -8.77 -15.21 -11.07
C ILE A 244 -8.42 -16.40 -11.99
N THR A 245 -9.34 -16.78 -12.89
CA THR A 245 -9.17 -17.94 -13.78
C THR A 245 -8.14 -17.71 -14.88
N THR A 246 -7.72 -16.46 -15.10
CA THR A 246 -6.70 -16.10 -16.07
C THR A 246 -5.50 -15.50 -15.35
N GLY A 247 -4.27 -15.80 -15.79
CA GLY A 247 -3.07 -15.26 -15.15
C GLY A 247 -3.05 -13.73 -15.11
N ARG A 248 -3.47 -13.07 -16.20
CA ARG A 248 -3.56 -11.61 -16.27
C ARG A 248 -4.66 -11.03 -15.39
N GLY A 249 -5.85 -11.65 -15.38
CA GLY A 249 -6.95 -11.20 -14.54
C GLY A 249 -6.62 -11.34 -13.05
N ALA A 250 -5.94 -12.42 -12.65
CA ALA A 250 -5.44 -12.62 -11.29
C ALA A 250 -4.41 -11.55 -10.89
N GLU A 251 -3.45 -11.24 -11.77
CA GLU A 251 -2.45 -10.18 -11.53
C GLU A 251 -3.12 -8.80 -11.35
N LEU A 252 -4.05 -8.44 -12.24
CA LEU A 252 -4.80 -7.19 -12.16
C LEU A 252 -5.66 -7.10 -10.90
N LEU A 253 -6.33 -8.20 -10.53
CA LEU A 253 -7.08 -8.31 -9.29
C LEU A 253 -6.18 -8.06 -8.08
N PHE A 254 -5.05 -8.76 -8.00
CA PHE A 254 -4.12 -8.64 -6.88
C PHE A 254 -3.56 -7.22 -6.72
N LEU A 255 -3.09 -6.61 -7.83
CA LEU A 255 -2.61 -5.22 -7.81
C LEU A 255 -3.71 -4.23 -7.41
N SER A 256 -4.95 -4.50 -7.83
CA SER A 256 -6.10 -3.67 -7.48
C SER A 256 -6.47 -3.80 -6.01
N LEU A 257 -6.49 -5.02 -5.46
CA LEU A 257 -6.77 -5.26 -4.05
C LEU A 257 -5.70 -4.62 -3.17
N ILE A 258 -4.41 -4.76 -3.49
CA ILE A 258 -3.33 -4.05 -2.79
C ILE A 258 -3.58 -2.53 -2.83
N ARG A 259 -3.95 -1.99 -3.99
CA ARG A 259 -4.19 -0.56 -4.13
C ARG A 259 -5.38 -0.06 -3.30
N LEU A 260 -6.48 -0.80 -3.33
CA LEU A 260 -7.68 -0.48 -2.54
C LEU A 260 -7.39 -0.59 -1.05
N GLN A 261 -6.66 -1.62 -0.62
CA GLN A 261 -6.27 -1.81 0.76
C GLN A 261 -5.39 -0.66 1.27
N MET A 262 -4.39 -0.23 0.50
CA MET A 262 -3.60 0.96 0.82
C MET A 262 -4.47 2.22 0.90
N HIS A 263 -5.40 2.40 -0.04
CA HIS A 263 -6.31 3.54 0.00
C HIS A 263 -7.18 3.53 1.27
N SER A 264 -7.74 2.39 1.63
CA SER A 264 -8.54 2.21 2.84
C SER A 264 -7.74 2.51 4.11
N PHE A 265 -6.48 2.08 4.18
CA PHE A 265 -5.60 2.43 5.29
C PHE A 265 -5.31 3.92 5.40
N LEU A 266 -4.99 4.58 4.28
CA LEU A 266 -4.59 5.99 4.29
C LEU A 266 -5.76 6.92 4.60
N ASN A 267 -6.97 6.55 4.19
CA ASN A 267 -8.17 7.36 4.35
C ASN A 267 -9.02 6.94 5.57
N ASP A 268 -8.65 5.86 6.25
CA ASP A 268 -9.44 5.28 7.35
C ASP A 268 -10.87 4.94 6.90
N ASP A 269 -10.99 4.44 5.67
CA ASP A 269 -12.25 4.15 4.98
C ASP A 269 -12.28 2.69 4.55
N ASP A 270 -13.10 1.87 5.22
CA ASP A 270 -13.26 0.44 4.96
C ASP A 270 -14.21 0.14 3.81
N THR A 271 -14.82 1.16 3.17
CA THR A 271 -15.79 0.98 2.07
C THR A 271 -15.23 0.16 0.90
N TYR A 272 -13.91 0.14 0.70
CA TYR A 272 -13.29 -0.41 -0.51
C TYR A 272 -12.45 -1.67 -0.29
N VAL A 273 -12.52 -2.28 0.91
CA VAL A 273 -11.57 -3.35 1.31
C VAL A 273 -11.82 -4.69 0.64
N ASP A 274 -13.05 -5.01 0.23
CA ASP A 274 -13.39 -6.33 -0.32
C ASP A 274 -14.41 -6.25 -1.47
N PRO A 275 -13.98 -5.82 -2.68
CA PRO A 275 -14.88 -5.75 -3.84
C PRO A 275 -15.47 -7.12 -4.16
N GLY A 276 -16.80 -7.22 -4.12
CA GLY A 276 -17.53 -8.46 -4.43
C GLY A 276 -17.27 -9.62 -3.46
N ALA A 277 -16.84 -9.34 -2.23
CA ALA A 277 -16.46 -10.34 -1.23
C ALA A 277 -15.36 -11.32 -1.69
N ILE A 278 -14.55 -10.92 -2.68
CA ILE A 278 -13.57 -11.80 -3.34
C ILE A 278 -12.52 -12.31 -2.33
N THR A 279 -12.00 -11.45 -1.46
CA THR A 279 -10.98 -11.86 -0.49
C THR A 279 -11.56 -12.79 0.57
N THR A 280 -12.81 -12.57 0.98
CA THR A 280 -13.53 -13.45 1.90
C THR A 280 -13.75 -14.84 1.29
N VAL A 281 -14.24 -14.91 0.05
CA VAL A 281 -14.56 -16.20 -0.60
C VAL A 281 -13.29 -17.03 -0.87
N TRP A 282 -12.22 -16.38 -1.33
CA TRP A 282 -11.02 -17.09 -1.80
C TRP A 282 -9.91 -17.18 -0.75
N GLY A 283 -9.96 -16.38 0.32
CA GLY A 283 -8.96 -16.40 1.40
C GLY A 283 -8.91 -17.72 2.17
N THR A 284 -9.94 -18.56 2.05
CA THR A 284 -9.93 -19.92 2.62
C THR A 284 -8.98 -20.88 1.90
N PHE A 285 -8.65 -20.61 0.63
CA PHE A 285 -7.86 -21.51 -0.22
C PHE A 285 -6.47 -20.97 -0.56
N ASP A 286 -6.26 -19.66 -0.39
CA ASP A 286 -5.04 -18.99 -0.80
C ASP A 286 -4.50 -18.07 0.32
N PRO A 287 -3.31 -18.34 0.87
CA PRO A 287 -2.71 -17.53 1.91
C PRO A 287 -2.50 -16.06 1.53
N LEU A 288 -2.23 -15.71 0.26
CA LEU A 288 -2.10 -14.31 -0.15
C LEU A 288 -3.45 -13.60 -0.06
N LEU A 289 -4.52 -14.23 -0.53
CA LEU A 289 -5.87 -13.67 -0.42
C LEU A 289 -6.35 -13.62 1.04
N ARG A 290 -5.98 -14.62 1.85
CA ARG A 290 -6.23 -14.62 3.30
C ARG A 290 -5.55 -13.44 3.98
N ALA A 291 -4.30 -13.14 3.61
CA ALA A 291 -3.59 -12.00 4.14
C ALA A 291 -4.32 -10.69 3.84
N LEU A 292 -4.83 -10.51 2.61
CA LEU A 292 -5.64 -9.35 2.25
C LEU A 292 -6.92 -9.27 3.11
N ALA A 293 -7.62 -10.39 3.32
CA ALA A 293 -8.78 -10.43 4.21
C ALA A 293 -8.44 -10.03 5.66
N MET A 294 -7.29 -10.48 6.19
CA MET A 294 -6.80 -10.08 7.51
C MET A 294 -6.45 -8.59 7.60
N MET A 295 -5.95 -7.99 6.51
CA MET A 295 -5.73 -6.55 6.39
C MET A 295 -7.06 -5.78 6.46
N SER A 296 -8.11 -6.27 5.80
CA SER A 296 -9.47 -5.73 5.88
C SER A 296 -10.05 -5.83 7.29
N ARG A 297 -9.92 -7.01 7.93
CA ARG A 297 -10.37 -7.23 9.32
C ARG A 297 -9.67 -6.33 10.31
N THR A 298 -8.38 -6.07 10.12
CA THR A 298 -7.59 -5.11 10.92
C THR A 298 -8.22 -3.71 10.91
N LEU A 299 -8.68 -3.23 9.75
CA LEU A 299 -9.33 -1.93 9.62
C LEU A 299 -10.67 -1.89 10.37
N ALA A 300 -11.49 -2.93 10.22
CA ALA A 300 -12.77 -3.03 10.94
C ALA A 300 -12.55 -3.03 12.47
N LEU A 301 -11.58 -3.80 12.96
CA LEU A 301 -11.21 -3.83 14.39
C LEU A 301 -10.69 -2.48 14.88
N ARG A 302 -9.88 -1.80 14.07
CA ARG A 302 -9.40 -0.44 14.36
C ARG A 302 -10.55 0.55 14.54
N GLN A 303 -11.53 0.55 13.64
CA GLN A 303 -12.70 1.42 13.75
C GLN A 303 -13.56 1.11 14.98
N ARG A 304 -13.65 -0.16 15.40
CA ARG A 304 -14.36 -0.58 16.62
C ARG A 304 -13.62 -0.17 17.89
N LEU A 305 -12.30 -0.35 17.94
CA LEU A 305 -11.48 0.04 19.09
C LEU A 305 -11.40 1.56 19.27
N LEU A 306 -11.24 2.27 18.16
CA LEU A 306 -11.11 3.72 18.13
C LEU A 306 -12.20 4.26 17.19
N PRO A 307 -13.43 4.51 17.67
CA PRO A 307 -14.47 5.08 16.84
C PRO A 307 -14.13 6.52 16.41
N PRO A 308 -14.49 6.94 15.18
CA PRO A 308 -14.21 8.30 14.73
C PRO A 308 -14.92 9.34 15.62
N PRO A 309 -14.27 10.47 15.94
CA PRO A 309 -14.87 11.51 16.75
C PRO A 309 -16.12 12.08 16.07
N GLY A 310 -17.25 12.07 16.78
CA GLY A 310 -18.52 12.64 16.28
C GLY A 310 -19.50 11.66 15.63
N ARG A 311 -19.23 10.35 15.62
CA ARG A 311 -20.32 9.35 15.58
C ARG A 311 -20.79 9.13 17.01
N PRO A 312 -21.83 9.82 17.51
CA PRO A 312 -22.44 9.42 18.78
C PRO A 312 -22.82 7.95 18.64
N GLY A 313 -22.49 7.14 19.65
CA GLY A 313 -22.67 5.69 19.68
C GLY A 313 -24.14 5.27 19.58
N LYS A 314 -24.79 5.56 18.46
CA LYS A 314 -25.81 4.69 17.91
C LYS A 314 -25.05 3.42 17.55
N GLN A 315 -24.97 2.49 18.49
CA GLN A 315 -24.94 1.08 18.13
C GLN A 315 -25.92 0.96 16.97
N THR A 316 -25.40 0.57 15.82
CA THR A 316 -26.20 0.25 14.65
C THR A 316 -27.04 -0.95 15.03
N GLN A 317 -28.13 -0.74 15.78
CA GLN A 317 -29.22 -1.69 15.69
C GLN A 317 -29.64 -1.66 14.22
N PRO A 318 -29.68 -2.82 13.53
CA PRO A 318 -30.26 -2.87 12.21
C PRO A 318 -31.66 -2.28 12.34
N LYS A 319 -31.86 -1.19 11.62
CA LYS A 319 -33.12 -0.47 11.59
C LYS A 319 -34.14 -1.49 11.04
N GLN A 320 -35.01 -2.05 11.88
CA GLN A 320 -36.22 -2.70 11.39
C GLN A 320 -36.95 -1.62 10.58
N GLU A 321 -36.85 -1.71 9.26
CA GLU A 321 -37.60 -0.85 8.36
C GLU A 321 -39.09 -1.15 8.56
N PRO A 322 -39.95 -0.12 8.59
CA PRO A 322 -41.39 -0.33 8.66
C PRO A 322 -41.84 -1.06 7.39
N ASP A 323 -42.64 -2.12 7.56
CA ASP A 323 -43.35 -2.84 6.50
C ASP A 323 -43.87 -1.89 5.42
N PHE A 324 -43.18 -1.87 4.29
CA PHE A 324 -43.70 -1.35 3.03
C PHE A 324 -43.63 -2.48 2.00
N ASP A 325 -44.79 -2.79 1.45
CA ASP A 325 -45.08 -3.93 0.60
C ASP A 325 -44.07 -4.12 -0.55
N ASN A 326 -43.44 -5.31 -0.56
CA ASN A 326 -42.98 -6.12 -1.68
C ASN A 326 -42.67 -5.40 -3.02
N ASP A 327 -41.39 -5.03 -3.23
CA ASP A 327 -40.79 -4.85 -4.55
C ASP A 327 -39.58 -5.80 -4.70
N PRO A 328 -39.54 -6.77 -5.66
CA PRO A 328 -38.62 -7.91 -5.58
C PRO A 328 -37.15 -7.66 -5.99
N LEU A 329 -36.70 -6.42 -6.22
CA LEU A 329 -35.40 -6.18 -6.88
C LEU A 329 -34.49 -5.16 -6.20
N THR A 330 -34.72 -4.85 -4.92
CA THR A 330 -33.79 -4.05 -4.12
C THR A 330 -33.48 -4.73 -2.79
N GLN A 331 -32.97 -5.97 -2.84
CA GLN A 331 -32.21 -6.51 -1.73
C GLN A 331 -30.84 -5.83 -1.74
N HIS A 332 -30.74 -4.73 -1.00
CA HIS A 332 -29.46 -4.33 -0.43
C HIS A 332 -28.98 -5.48 0.44
N HIS A 333 -28.14 -6.34 -0.13
CA HIS A 333 -27.39 -7.28 0.68
C HIS A 333 -26.34 -6.47 1.45
N ASP A 334 -26.66 -6.14 2.71
CA ASP A 334 -25.65 -5.96 3.75
C ASP A 334 -24.94 -7.32 3.94
N PHE A 335 -24.06 -7.69 2.99
CA PHE A 335 -23.07 -8.72 3.23
C PHE A 335 -22.02 -8.10 4.15
N ALA A 336 -22.31 -8.15 5.45
CA ALA A 336 -21.28 -8.06 6.47
C ALA A 336 -20.13 -9.00 6.07
N ILE A 337 -18.89 -8.53 6.23
CA ILE A 337 -17.67 -9.33 6.08
C ILE A 337 -17.91 -10.66 6.79
N ALA A 338 -18.09 -11.75 6.03
CA ALA A 338 -18.70 -12.98 6.52
C ALA A 338 -17.88 -13.71 7.62
N ASP A 339 -16.66 -13.24 7.90
CA ASP A 339 -15.75 -13.76 8.93
C ASP A 339 -15.44 -12.76 10.06
N VAL A 340 -16.07 -11.58 10.09
CA VAL A 340 -16.17 -10.89 11.38
C VAL A 340 -17.33 -11.57 12.10
N PRO A 341 -17.10 -12.34 13.18
CA PRO A 341 -18.19 -13.00 13.89
C PRO A 341 -19.28 -11.97 14.14
N ASP A 342 -20.48 -12.30 13.67
CA ASP A 342 -21.67 -11.46 13.83
C ASP A 342 -21.69 -10.99 15.29
N PRO A 343 -21.75 -9.67 15.57
CA PRO A 343 -21.87 -9.20 16.94
C PRO A 343 -23.05 -9.86 17.68
N ASP A 344 -24.05 -10.39 16.96
CA ASP A 344 -25.18 -11.14 17.51
C ASP A 344 -24.93 -12.66 17.64
N ALA A 345 -23.84 -13.20 17.06
CA ALA A 345 -23.36 -14.56 17.33
C ALA A 345 -22.51 -14.66 18.61
N ALA A 346 -22.19 -13.52 19.22
CA ALA A 346 -21.69 -13.50 20.59
C ALA A 346 -22.74 -14.16 21.50
N HIS A 347 -22.27 -14.95 22.48
CA HIS A 347 -23.17 -15.49 23.49
C HIS A 347 -23.98 -14.31 24.08
N PRO A 348 -25.31 -14.39 24.23
CA PRO A 348 -26.16 -13.24 24.61
C PRO A 348 -25.80 -12.56 25.94
N ASP A 349 -24.85 -13.14 26.68
CA ASP A 349 -24.34 -12.65 27.97
C ASP A 349 -22.93 -12.06 27.89
N GLU A 350 -22.31 -12.01 26.70
CA GLU A 350 -20.93 -11.57 26.57
C GLU A 350 -20.78 -10.04 26.54
N ASP A 351 -19.86 -9.51 27.35
CA ASP A 351 -19.51 -8.08 27.33
C ASP A 351 -18.97 -7.69 25.94
N PRO A 352 -19.58 -6.71 25.24
CA PRO A 352 -19.11 -6.26 23.93
C PRO A 352 -17.65 -5.79 23.92
N ASN A 353 -17.14 -5.31 25.05
CA ASN A 353 -15.73 -4.93 25.19
C ASN A 353 -14.81 -6.17 25.15
N GLN A 354 -15.23 -7.26 25.80
CA GLN A 354 -14.51 -8.53 25.79
C GLN A 354 -14.54 -9.17 24.40
N ALA A 355 -15.67 -9.08 23.71
CA ALA A 355 -15.81 -9.56 22.34
C ALA A 355 -14.84 -8.85 21.37
N ILE A 356 -14.73 -7.51 21.45
CA ILE A 356 -13.78 -6.75 20.62
C ILE A 356 -12.33 -7.18 20.90
N LEU A 357 -11.96 -7.32 22.17
CA LEU A 357 -10.61 -7.75 22.55
C LEU A 357 -10.31 -9.17 22.09
N ARG A 358 -11.27 -10.10 22.21
CA ARG A 358 -11.14 -11.45 21.66
C ARG A 358 -10.89 -11.40 20.16
N SER A 359 -11.69 -10.65 19.40
CA SER A 359 -11.50 -10.54 17.95
C SER A 359 -10.15 -9.93 17.57
N CYS A 360 -9.59 -9.03 18.40
CA CYS A 360 -8.23 -8.53 18.21
C CYS A 360 -7.19 -9.63 18.43
N SER A 361 -7.31 -10.40 19.51
CA SER A 361 -6.41 -11.53 19.79
C SER A 361 -6.48 -12.60 18.70
N GLU A 362 -7.67 -13.00 18.27
CA GLU A 362 -7.89 -13.95 17.16
C GLU A 362 -7.22 -13.46 15.88
N CYS A 363 -7.36 -12.17 15.55
CA CYS A 363 -6.73 -11.60 14.36
C CYS A 363 -5.19 -11.61 14.47
N LEU A 364 -4.62 -11.34 15.65
CA LEU A 364 -3.18 -11.46 15.88
C LEU A 364 -2.69 -12.92 15.79
N ASP A 365 -3.47 -13.87 16.30
CA ASP A 365 -3.19 -15.30 16.19
C ASP A 365 -3.24 -15.75 14.73
N GLU A 366 -4.18 -15.23 13.92
CA GLU A 366 -4.23 -15.47 12.48
C GLU A 366 -2.97 -14.95 11.76
N PHE A 367 -2.45 -13.77 12.13
CA PHE A 367 -1.14 -13.31 11.60
C PHE A 367 -0.01 -14.27 11.95
N HIS A 368 -0.01 -14.81 13.17
CA HIS A 368 0.99 -15.79 13.56
C HIS A 368 0.86 -17.12 12.80
N HIS A 369 -0.35 -17.65 12.63
CA HIS A 369 -0.59 -18.86 11.85
C HIS A 369 -0.25 -18.66 10.37
N TRP A 370 -0.58 -17.49 9.82
CA TRP A 370 -0.21 -17.13 8.46
C TRP A 370 1.30 -17.14 8.27
N ASP A 371 2.09 -16.65 9.24
CA ASP A 371 3.56 -16.67 9.17
C ASP A 371 4.11 -18.09 9.03
N VAL A 372 3.51 -19.06 9.72
CA VAL A 372 3.92 -20.47 9.67
C VAL A 372 3.51 -21.12 8.35
N GLU A 373 2.29 -20.87 7.89
CA GLU A 373 1.74 -21.50 6.69
C GLU A 373 2.32 -20.93 5.39
N ALA A 374 2.56 -19.61 5.35
CA ALA A 374 3.01 -18.90 4.16
C ALA A 374 4.33 -19.47 3.63
N ALA A 375 5.25 -19.88 4.51
CA ALA A 375 6.51 -20.51 4.09
C ALA A 375 6.26 -21.79 3.25
N ALA A 376 5.38 -22.68 3.71
CA ALA A 376 5.05 -23.92 3.01
C ALA A 376 4.30 -23.65 1.69
N TYR A 377 3.36 -22.70 1.71
CA TYR A 377 2.66 -22.28 0.50
C TYR A 377 3.64 -21.71 -0.55
N TRP A 378 4.56 -20.83 -0.17
CA TRP A 378 5.53 -20.26 -1.12
C TRP A 378 6.39 -21.33 -1.79
N GLN A 379 6.86 -22.33 -1.04
CA GLN A 379 7.68 -23.43 -1.59
C GLN A 379 6.91 -24.29 -2.59
N THR A 380 5.61 -24.43 -2.39
CA THR A 380 4.76 -25.31 -3.22
C THR A 380 4.24 -24.60 -4.46
N VAL A 381 3.90 -23.31 -4.35
CA VAL A 381 3.27 -22.53 -5.41
C VAL A 381 4.27 -21.77 -6.26
N PHE A 382 5.29 -21.16 -5.65
CA PHE A 382 6.24 -20.31 -6.36
C PHE A 382 7.59 -20.99 -6.55
N LYS A 383 8.01 -21.13 -7.80
CA LYS A 383 9.28 -21.78 -8.11
C LYS A 383 10.44 -20.88 -7.68
N SER A 384 11.36 -21.44 -6.90
CA SER A 384 12.65 -20.80 -6.56
C SER A 384 12.56 -19.43 -5.88
N ARG A 385 11.42 -19.10 -5.26
CA ARG A 385 11.28 -17.88 -4.47
C ARG A 385 11.76 -18.09 -3.04
N SER A 386 12.19 -16.99 -2.44
CA SER A 386 12.43 -16.94 -1.01
C SER A 386 11.12 -17.14 -0.24
N THR A 387 11.19 -17.83 0.88
CA THR A 387 9.99 -18.11 1.69
C THR A 387 9.81 -17.05 2.77
N PRO A 388 8.58 -16.56 2.99
CA PRO A 388 8.21 -15.81 4.18
C PRO A 388 8.77 -16.43 5.45
N THR A 389 9.25 -15.60 6.38
CA THR A 389 9.73 -16.04 7.68
C THR A 389 8.80 -15.60 8.81
N ALA A 390 8.96 -16.23 9.96
CA ALA A 390 8.25 -15.79 11.16
C ALA A 390 8.68 -14.39 11.58
N LEU A 391 7.82 -13.74 12.37
CA LEU A 391 8.09 -12.41 12.93
C LEU A 391 9.41 -12.40 13.72
N GLY A 392 10.29 -11.46 13.40
CA GLY A 392 11.60 -11.26 14.04
C GLY A 392 12.76 -12.01 13.38
N GLU A 393 12.48 -12.97 12.48
CA GLU A 393 13.53 -13.81 11.89
C GLU A 393 14.32 -13.07 10.80
N ILE A 394 13.67 -12.23 9.98
CA ILE A 394 14.39 -11.49 8.92
C ILE A 394 15.38 -10.48 9.52
N ALA A 395 15.03 -9.86 10.65
CA ALA A 395 15.91 -8.95 11.38
C ALA A 395 17.17 -9.64 11.95
N SER A 396 17.14 -10.97 12.11
CA SER A 396 18.30 -11.75 12.54
C SER A 396 19.35 -11.96 11.42
N GLY A 397 18.99 -11.67 10.17
CA GLY A 397 19.89 -11.79 9.01
C GLY A 397 20.12 -13.23 8.53
N THR A 398 19.36 -14.20 9.04
CA THR A 398 19.49 -15.62 8.64
C THR A 398 18.80 -15.94 7.30
N THR A 399 17.91 -15.07 6.86
CA THR A 399 17.08 -15.26 5.66
C THR A 399 17.18 -14.07 4.72
N HIS A 400 16.84 -14.30 3.46
CA HIS A 400 16.84 -13.28 2.42
C HIS A 400 15.52 -13.33 1.67
N TYR A 401 15.07 -12.17 1.17
CA TYR A 401 13.89 -12.08 0.34
C TYR A 401 14.21 -11.70 -1.10
N ASP A 402 13.43 -12.20 -2.05
CA ASP A 402 13.22 -11.54 -3.34
C ASP A 402 12.34 -10.29 -3.18
N ALA A 403 12.36 -9.42 -4.18
CA ALA A 403 11.75 -8.09 -4.07
C ALA A 403 10.23 -8.15 -3.86
N GLU A 404 9.51 -9.02 -4.57
CA GLU A 404 8.06 -9.09 -4.45
C GLU A 404 7.62 -9.81 -3.17
N THR A 405 8.37 -10.82 -2.71
CA THR A 405 8.14 -11.42 -1.39
C THR A 405 8.34 -10.38 -0.29
N ALA A 406 9.42 -9.59 -0.35
CA ALA A 406 9.65 -8.51 0.61
C ALA A 406 8.53 -7.46 0.62
N CYS A 407 8.03 -7.05 -0.55
CA CYS A 407 6.90 -6.11 -0.66
C CYS A 407 5.63 -6.67 0.01
N THR A 408 5.31 -7.94 -0.26
CA THR A 408 4.16 -8.63 0.35
C THR A 408 4.30 -8.68 1.87
N ILE A 409 5.47 -9.06 2.38
CA ILE A 409 5.73 -9.12 3.82
C ILE A 409 5.59 -7.74 4.46
N ILE A 410 6.15 -6.70 3.87
CA ILE A 410 6.03 -5.33 4.38
C ILE A 410 4.55 -4.92 4.48
N LEU A 411 3.73 -5.20 3.47
CA LEU A 411 2.30 -4.88 3.47
C LEU A 411 1.54 -5.60 4.60
N ILE A 412 1.77 -6.90 4.75
CA ILE A 412 1.09 -7.74 5.76
C ILE A 412 1.51 -7.32 7.18
N ARG A 413 2.82 -7.14 7.40
CA ARG A 413 3.37 -6.66 8.68
C ARG A 413 2.85 -5.26 9.02
N SER A 414 2.59 -4.42 8.02
CA SER A 414 2.00 -3.09 8.26
C SER A 414 0.58 -3.17 8.83
N ALA A 415 -0.23 -4.12 8.37
CA ALA A 415 -1.56 -4.34 8.96
C ALA A 415 -1.46 -4.86 10.40
N ARG A 416 -0.59 -5.85 10.66
CA ARG A 416 -0.31 -6.31 12.03
C ARG A 416 0.13 -5.14 12.93
N LEU A 417 1.04 -4.29 12.45
CA LEU A 417 1.50 -3.10 13.18
C LEU A 417 0.34 -2.14 13.50
N ILE A 418 -0.55 -1.89 12.54
CA ILE A 418 -1.73 -1.05 12.74
C ILE A 418 -2.60 -1.58 13.87
N LEU A 419 -2.89 -2.90 13.90
CA LEU A 419 -3.70 -3.49 14.95
C LEU A 419 -3.04 -3.34 16.33
N LEU A 420 -1.77 -3.74 16.43
CA LEU A 420 -0.98 -3.66 17.67
C LEU A 420 -0.95 -2.22 18.22
N VAL A 421 -0.64 -1.25 17.36
CA VAL A 421 -0.58 0.17 17.75
C VAL A 421 -1.96 0.71 18.08
N THR A 422 -3.03 0.25 17.42
CA THR A 422 -4.41 0.66 17.75
C THR A 422 -4.77 0.19 19.16
N MET A 423 -4.47 -1.06 19.53
CA MET A 423 -4.69 -1.58 20.88
C MET A 423 -3.92 -0.76 21.91
N LEU A 424 -2.63 -0.49 21.68
CA LEU A 424 -1.82 0.35 22.56
C LEU A 424 -2.33 1.79 22.63
N THR A 425 -2.77 2.36 21.52
CA THR A 425 -3.38 3.70 21.47
C THR A 425 -4.65 3.73 22.31
N ARG A 426 -5.49 2.70 22.25
CA ARG A 426 -6.70 2.59 23.08
C ARG A 426 -6.37 2.51 24.57
N TYR A 427 -5.33 1.74 24.92
CA TYR A 427 -4.81 1.64 26.29
C TYR A 427 -4.29 2.99 26.79
N HIS A 428 -3.41 3.63 26.03
CA HIS A 428 -2.79 4.88 26.45
C HIS A 428 -3.74 6.05 26.41
N LEU A 429 -4.63 6.20 25.42
CA LEU A 429 -5.54 7.34 25.30
C LEU A 429 -6.80 7.24 26.20
N ARG A 430 -6.80 6.39 27.23
CA ARG A 430 -7.88 6.29 28.23
C ARG A 430 -8.39 7.69 28.62
N PRO A 431 -9.71 7.98 28.59
CA PRO A 431 -10.24 9.27 29.00
C PRO A 431 -9.71 9.59 30.40
N ALA A 432 -8.96 10.69 30.49
CA ALA A 432 -8.27 11.05 31.72
C ALA A 432 -9.31 11.33 32.80
N GLY A 433 -9.41 10.45 33.78
CA GLY A 433 -9.38 10.99 35.12
C GLY A 433 -7.95 10.97 35.61
N LYS A 434 -7.68 11.92 36.49
CA LYS A 434 -6.33 12.33 36.91
C LYS A 434 -5.40 11.14 37.18
N PRO A 435 -4.10 11.28 36.87
CA PRO A 435 -3.13 10.20 36.92
C PRO A 435 -3.16 9.49 38.28
N VAL A 436 -3.32 8.18 38.25
CA VAL A 436 -3.07 7.30 39.40
C VAL A 436 -1.58 7.42 39.71
N PRO A 437 -1.18 7.75 40.95
CA PRO A 437 0.22 7.90 41.31
C PRO A 437 0.95 6.57 41.11
N SER A 438 2.14 6.65 40.50
CA SER A 438 3.06 5.53 40.28
C SER A 438 3.34 4.78 41.59
N PRO A 439 3.47 3.43 41.57
CA PRO A 439 3.70 2.66 42.77
C PRO A 439 5.19 2.65 43.13
N THR A 440 5.78 3.79 43.55
CA THR A 440 7.06 3.81 44.28
C THR A 440 7.41 5.22 44.75
N SER A 441 7.25 5.49 46.05
CA SER A 441 8.23 6.19 46.91
C SER A 441 7.67 6.39 48.31
N PHE A 442 7.80 5.36 49.15
CA PHE A 442 7.79 5.56 50.60
C PHE A 442 9.09 6.29 50.98
N SER A 443 9.07 7.62 50.97
CA SER A 443 10.09 8.44 51.62
C SER A 443 9.62 8.75 53.03
N SER A 444 10.15 8.00 54.00
CA SER A 444 10.04 8.32 55.41
C SER A 444 11.00 9.47 55.74
N SER A 445 10.50 10.51 56.38
CA SER A 445 11.35 11.49 57.07
C SER A 445 10.66 11.88 58.38
N PRO A 446 11.38 11.86 59.52
CA PRO A 446 10.85 12.27 60.80
C PRO A 446 11.09 13.77 60.99
N SER A 447 10.15 14.50 61.59
CA SER A 447 10.46 15.79 62.19
C SER A 447 9.80 15.93 63.57
N THR A 448 10.70 16.04 64.53
CA THR A 448 10.52 16.33 65.95
C THR A 448 10.48 17.84 66.14
N GLY A 449 9.78 18.32 67.18
CA GLY A 449 10.21 19.51 67.92
C GLY A 449 9.24 20.68 67.96
N ALA A 450 8.70 20.89 69.16
CA ALA A 450 7.82 21.97 69.58
C ALA A 450 8.52 23.32 69.79
N ASN A 451 7.79 24.44 69.68
CA ASN A 451 7.56 25.35 70.82
C ASN A 451 6.48 26.43 70.56
N PRO A 452 5.86 27.02 71.63
CA PRO A 452 4.68 27.88 71.53
C PRO A 452 4.94 29.37 71.88
N SER A 453 3.89 30.18 71.71
CA SER A 453 3.55 31.47 72.38
C SER A 453 3.68 32.74 71.53
N SER A 454 2.55 33.40 71.18
CA SER A 454 2.03 34.62 71.83
C SER A 454 1.12 35.51 70.93
N LEU A 455 -0.19 35.53 71.27
CA LEU A 455 -1.13 36.68 71.39
C LEU A 455 -1.48 37.63 70.20
N PRO A 456 -2.62 38.37 70.27
CA PRO A 456 -3.60 38.46 69.18
C PRO A 456 -3.81 39.88 68.61
N ARG A 457 -4.40 39.98 67.40
CA ARG A 457 -5.13 41.18 66.95
C ARG A 457 -6.02 40.91 65.71
N THR A 458 -7.33 41.01 65.95
CA THR A 458 -8.48 41.50 65.13
C THR A 458 -8.53 41.42 63.59
N PRO A 459 -9.74 41.29 63.01
CA PRO A 459 -9.98 40.69 61.71
C PRO A 459 -10.07 41.70 60.55
N PRO A 460 -9.95 41.23 59.30
CA PRO A 460 -10.80 41.77 58.25
C PRO A 460 -11.47 40.68 57.41
N HIS A 461 -12.78 40.85 57.24
CA HIS A 461 -13.62 40.46 56.11
C HIS A 461 -13.11 39.38 55.15
N THR A 462 -13.59 38.15 55.35
CA THR A 462 -13.65 37.10 54.33
C THR A 462 -14.76 37.38 53.31
N PRO A 463 -14.48 37.38 51.99
CA PRO A 463 -15.53 37.26 50.98
C PRO A 463 -16.06 35.80 50.94
N PRO A 464 -17.34 35.57 50.59
CA PRO A 464 -17.89 34.23 50.44
C PRO A 464 -17.49 33.65 49.09
N THR A 465 -16.26 33.14 48.97
CA THR A 465 -15.86 32.26 47.86
C THR A 465 -16.03 30.80 48.26
N GLY A 466 -17.28 30.40 48.45
CA GLY A 466 -17.68 29.00 48.44
C GLY A 466 -17.86 28.54 47.00
N SER A 467 -16.77 28.39 46.24
CA SER A 467 -16.82 27.54 45.06
C SER A 467 -17.11 26.12 45.56
N PRO A 468 -18.18 25.45 45.11
CA PRO A 468 -18.44 24.09 45.51
C PRO A 468 -17.20 23.28 45.15
N MET A 469 -16.57 22.66 46.16
CA MET A 469 -15.63 21.58 45.94
C MET A 469 -16.41 20.50 45.19
N TYR A 470 -16.33 20.54 43.86
CA TYR A 470 -16.64 19.40 43.03
C TYR A 470 -15.66 18.33 43.50
N HIS A 471 -16.14 17.41 44.33
CA HIS A 471 -15.49 16.13 44.53
C HIS A 471 -15.32 15.55 43.14
N ASP A 472 -14.08 15.59 42.63
CA ASP A 472 -13.68 14.92 41.40
C ASP A 472 -13.99 13.45 41.59
N LYS A 473 -15.18 13.05 41.12
CA LYS A 473 -15.54 11.65 41.04
C LYS A 473 -14.48 11.01 40.13
N PRO A 474 -13.84 9.91 40.56
CA PRO A 474 -12.88 9.23 39.70
C PRO A 474 -13.54 8.92 38.36
N PRO A 475 -12.75 8.94 37.27
CA PRO A 475 -13.28 8.67 35.94
C PRO A 475 -13.92 7.27 35.97
N PRO A 476 -14.97 7.05 35.18
CA PRO A 476 -15.50 5.71 35.05
C PRO A 476 -14.39 4.74 34.59
N PRO A 477 -14.38 3.50 35.11
CA PRO A 477 -13.46 2.47 34.65
C PRO A 477 -13.59 2.28 33.13
N ASP A 478 -12.48 2.00 32.47
CA ASP A 478 -12.44 1.78 31.03
C ASP A 478 -12.06 0.33 30.82
N PRO A 479 -13.05 -0.59 30.72
CA PRO A 479 -12.81 -2.03 30.83
C PRO A 479 -11.85 -2.54 29.76
N ILE A 480 -11.87 -1.95 28.55
CA ILE A 480 -10.95 -2.28 27.47
C ILE A 480 -9.51 -1.91 27.86
N ALA A 481 -9.30 -0.67 28.32
CA ALA A 481 -7.96 -0.22 28.69
C ALA A 481 -7.43 -0.99 29.91
N ASP A 482 -8.29 -1.29 30.89
CA ASP A 482 -7.93 -2.05 32.08
C ASP A 482 -7.52 -3.50 31.72
N ALA A 483 -8.23 -4.14 30.79
CA ALA A 483 -7.85 -5.47 30.28
C ALA A 483 -6.53 -5.45 29.48
N LEU A 484 -6.31 -4.42 28.66
CA LEU A 484 -5.09 -4.26 27.87
C LEU A 484 -3.84 -4.00 28.72
N ALA A 485 -4.00 -3.51 29.96
CA ALA A 485 -2.88 -3.21 30.85
C ALA A 485 -1.97 -4.44 31.10
N ALA A 486 -2.55 -5.63 31.18
CA ALA A 486 -1.80 -6.88 31.38
C ALA A 486 -0.96 -7.27 30.15
N TYR A 487 -1.37 -6.84 28.95
CA TYR A 487 -0.74 -7.20 27.68
C TYR A 487 0.17 -6.11 27.11
N ALA A 488 0.11 -4.88 27.65
CA ALA A 488 0.83 -3.73 27.11
C ALA A 488 2.35 -3.97 26.90
N PRO A 489 3.10 -4.64 27.81
CA PRO A 489 4.52 -4.94 27.56
C PRO A 489 4.74 -5.88 26.36
N LEU A 490 3.90 -6.91 26.23
CA LEU A 490 3.97 -7.87 25.13
C LEU A 490 3.65 -7.19 23.80
N LEU A 491 2.55 -6.41 23.75
CA LEU A 491 2.17 -5.65 22.56
C LEU A 491 3.26 -4.66 22.14
N THR A 492 3.92 -4.00 23.10
CA THR A 492 5.03 -3.07 22.81
C THR A 492 6.24 -3.80 22.21
N ASN A 493 6.56 -4.99 22.73
CA ASN A 493 7.61 -5.84 22.16
C ASN A 493 7.28 -6.27 20.72
N ASP A 494 6.05 -6.72 20.48
CA ASP A 494 5.59 -7.12 19.15
C ASP A 494 5.58 -5.96 18.16
N VAL A 495 5.26 -4.73 18.60
CA VAL A 495 5.40 -3.52 17.78
C VAL A 495 6.85 -3.32 17.35
N SER A 496 7.81 -3.45 18.28
CA SER A 496 9.23 -3.29 17.95
C SER A 496 9.69 -4.35 16.94
N LEU A 497 9.36 -5.63 17.17
CA LEU A 497 9.71 -6.72 16.26
C LEU A 497 9.10 -6.51 14.88
N THR A 498 7.84 -6.10 14.82
CA THR A 498 7.15 -5.82 13.54
C THR A 498 7.80 -4.67 12.78
N ILE A 499 8.22 -3.60 13.47
CA ILE A 499 8.95 -2.48 12.86
C ILE A 499 10.32 -2.92 12.35
N ASP A 500 11.08 -3.68 13.15
CA ASP A 500 12.40 -4.16 12.75
C ASP A 500 12.31 -5.07 11.52
N ASP A 501 11.32 -5.95 11.45
CA ASP A 501 11.07 -6.80 10.29
C ASP A 501 10.70 -6.02 9.03
N ILE A 502 9.82 -5.01 9.15
CA ILE A 502 9.46 -4.14 8.02
C ILE A 502 10.72 -3.45 7.49
N LEU A 503 11.52 -2.84 8.38
CA LEU A 503 12.71 -2.11 7.99
C LEU A 503 13.82 -3.02 7.45
N ALA A 504 13.98 -4.22 8.00
CA ALA A 504 14.93 -5.22 7.51
C ALA A 504 14.54 -5.79 6.14
N SER A 505 13.25 -5.74 5.79
CA SER A 505 12.74 -6.19 4.49
C SER A 505 12.93 -5.16 3.37
N VAL A 506 13.11 -3.87 3.70
CA VAL A 506 13.21 -2.77 2.71
C VAL A 506 14.33 -2.97 1.68
N PRO A 507 15.57 -3.33 2.06
CA PRO A 507 16.64 -3.48 1.07
C PRO A 507 16.33 -4.55 0.02
N TYR A 508 15.61 -5.61 0.39
CA TYR A 508 15.16 -6.62 -0.55
C TYR A 508 14.06 -6.09 -1.47
N ALA A 509 13.06 -5.39 -0.91
CA ALA A 509 11.98 -4.78 -1.69
C ALA A 509 12.49 -3.75 -2.73
N LEU A 510 13.55 -3.02 -2.39
CA LEU A 510 14.21 -2.06 -3.29
C LEU A 510 15.30 -2.68 -4.17
N SER A 511 15.48 -4.02 -4.11
CA SER A 511 16.50 -4.74 -4.88
C SER A 511 17.95 -4.29 -4.62
N ASP A 512 18.24 -3.79 -3.42
CA ASP A 512 19.60 -3.41 -3.00
C ASP A 512 20.50 -4.62 -2.76
N ILE A 513 19.87 -5.72 -2.32
CA ILE A 513 20.54 -6.98 -1.98
C ILE A 513 20.04 -8.03 -2.96
N SER A 514 20.94 -8.59 -3.77
CA SER A 514 20.61 -9.74 -4.61
C SER A 514 20.68 -11.03 -3.78
N PRO A 515 19.69 -11.93 -3.88
CA PRO A 515 19.70 -13.22 -3.17
C PRO A 515 20.83 -14.15 -3.63
N THR A 516 21.45 -13.87 -4.79
CA THR A 516 22.38 -14.79 -5.45
C THR A 516 23.78 -14.89 -4.82
N ARG A 517 24.11 -14.09 -3.79
CA ARG A 517 25.37 -14.30 -3.05
C ARG A 517 25.33 -13.76 -1.61
N PRO A 518 24.95 -14.57 -0.62
CA PRO A 518 25.10 -14.21 0.79
C PRO A 518 26.59 -13.96 1.09
N GLY A 519 26.93 -12.72 1.47
CA GLY A 519 28.27 -12.37 1.94
C GLY A 519 29.24 -11.75 0.92
N GLN A 520 28.81 -11.45 -0.31
CA GLN A 520 29.59 -10.57 -1.18
C GLN A 520 28.82 -9.25 -1.35
N PRO A 521 29.20 -8.16 -0.63
CA PRO A 521 28.66 -6.84 -0.96
C PRO A 521 28.91 -6.61 -2.45
N SER A 522 27.89 -6.12 -3.16
CA SER A 522 28.08 -5.58 -4.51
C SER A 522 29.32 -4.68 -4.44
N SER A 523 30.35 -5.02 -5.20
CA SER A 523 31.71 -4.52 -5.02
C SER A 523 31.87 -3.08 -5.51
N SER A 524 31.10 -2.14 -4.95
CA SER A 524 31.13 -0.70 -5.25
C SER A 524 31.76 0.13 -4.13
N SER A 525 32.27 -0.47 -3.05
CA SER A 525 32.79 0.27 -1.88
C SER A 525 34.31 0.45 -1.80
N SER A 526 35.08 0.24 -2.88
CA SER A 526 36.52 0.54 -2.87
C SER A 526 36.95 1.45 -4.04
N SER A 527 37.47 2.62 -3.65
CA SER A 527 38.22 3.64 -4.40
C SER A 527 37.49 4.51 -5.44
N SER A 528 37.14 5.73 -5.00
CA SER A 528 37.35 7.06 -5.64
C SER A 528 37.12 7.31 -7.15
N SER A 529 36.56 6.41 -7.93
CA SER A 529 35.99 6.72 -9.24
C SER A 529 34.48 6.78 -9.11
N SER A 530 33.88 7.86 -9.60
CA SER A 530 32.44 8.15 -9.59
C SER A 530 31.55 6.90 -9.59
N PRO A 531 30.54 6.80 -8.69
CA PRO A 531 29.68 5.64 -8.64
C PRO A 531 28.99 5.48 -9.99
N SER A 532 29.40 4.47 -10.76
CA SER A 532 28.60 3.96 -11.86
C SER A 532 27.29 3.52 -11.22
N PRO A 533 26.14 4.11 -11.60
CA PRO A 533 24.86 3.77 -10.97
C PRO A 533 24.66 2.26 -11.11
N SER A 534 24.70 1.55 -9.99
CA SER A 534 24.27 0.16 -9.94
C SER A 534 22.87 0.16 -10.54
N THR A 535 22.71 -0.56 -11.65
CA THR A 535 21.45 -0.75 -12.34
C THR A 535 20.56 -1.62 -11.46
N ALA A 536 20.08 -1.08 -10.34
CA ALA A 536 18.92 -1.61 -9.64
C ALA A 536 17.76 -1.34 -10.58
N THR A 537 17.51 -2.30 -11.47
CA THR A 537 16.68 -2.04 -12.64
C THR A 537 15.25 -1.73 -12.22
N HIS A 538 14.74 -2.21 -11.07
CA HIS A 538 13.31 -2.14 -10.74
C HIS A 538 12.98 -1.64 -9.31
N ASP A 539 13.84 -0.84 -8.69
CA ASP A 539 13.62 -0.32 -7.33
C ASP A 539 12.36 0.57 -7.20
N GLY A 540 11.89 1.16 -8.30
CA GLY A 540 10.69 2.01 -8.35
C GLY A 540 9.39 1.25 -8.13
N ALA A 541 9.29 0.00 -8.61
CA ALA A 541 8.11 -0.82 -8.41
C ALA A 541 7.91 -1.15 -6.93
N GLY A 542 8.95 -1.65 -6.26
CA GLY A 542 8.92 -1.92 -4.83
C GLY A 542 8.65 -0.65 -4.02
N ALA A 543 9.28 0.47 -4.39
CA ALA A 543 9.06 1.77 -3.76
C ALA A 543 7.59 2.21 -3.77
N LEU A 544 6.87 2.06 -4.91
CA LEU A 544 5.45 2.39 -5.00
C LEU A 544 4.58 1.55 -4.06
N VAL A 545 4.93 0.28 -3.89
CA VAL A 545 4.18 -0.64 -3.03
C VAL A 545 4.43 -0.33 -1.55
N ILE A 546 5.67 -0.05 -1.15
CA ILE A 546 6.03 0.03 0.28
C ILE A 546 5.99 1.45 0.86
N VAL A 547 5.94 2.51 0.04
CA VAL A 547 6.06 3.90 0.52
C VAL A 547 5.12 4.23 1.68
N HIS A 548 3.86 3.78 1.61
CA HIS A 548 2.85 4.06 2.62
C HIS A 548 3.08 3.27 3.90
N SER A 549 3.54 2.01 3.79
CA SER A 549 3.99 1.20 4.93
C SER A 549 5.15 1.87 5.68
N ILE A 550 6.14 2.40 4.97
CA ILE A 550 7.27 3.08 5.61
C ILE A 550 6.82 4.39 6.27
N ARG A 551 5.86 5.11 5.69
CA ARG A 551 5.26 6.29 6.34
C ARG A 551 4.51 5.95 7.62
N LEU A 552 3.78 4.83 7.63
CA LEU A 552 3.11 4.32 8.83
C LEU A 552 4.15 4.03 9.93
N VAL A 553 5.22 3.32 9.59
CA VAL A 553 6.34 3.05 10.51
C VAL A 553 6.95 4.34 11.02
N ALA A 554 7.39 5.25 10.14
CA ALA A 554 8.06 6.50 10.49
C ALA A 554 7.21 7.43 11.39
N SER A 555 5.88 7.31 11.31
CA SER A 555 4.96 8.09 12.13
C SER A 555 4.56 7.40 13.45
N CYS A 556 4.95 6.15 13.69
CA CYS A 556 4.64 5.42 14.92
C CYS A 556 5.26 6.05 16.18
N ALA A 557 4.49 6.16 17.26
CA ALA A 557 4.92 6.74 18.53
C ALA A 557 5.91 5.84 19.31
N PHE A 558 5.90 4.53 19.04
CA PHE A 558 6.72 3.53 19.74
C PHE A 558 8.08 3.28 19.09
N LEU A 559 8.46 4.06 18.08
CA LEU A 559 9.76 3.93 17.43
C LEU A 559 10.90 4.21 18.40
N THR A 560 11.90 3.33 18.42
CA THR A 560 13.22 3.67 18.96
C THR A 560 13.89 4.74 18.09
N PRO A 561 14.84 5.53 18.62
CA PRO A 561 15.58 6.52 17.83
C PRO A 561 16.23 5.92 16.58
N GLY A 562 16.84 4.74 16.70
CA GLY A 562 17.46 4.04 15.57
C GLY A 562 16.46 3.56 14.51
N GLN A 563 15.30 3.04 14.92
CA GLN A 563 14.24 2.68 13.97
C GLN A 563 13.69 3.91 13.25
N LYS A 564 13.50 5.03 13.96
CA LYS A 564 13.06 6.31 13.37
C LYS A 564 14.06 6.81 12.34
N GLU A 565 15.34 6.83 12.68
CA GLU A 565 16.41 7.25 11.75
C GLU A 565 16.40 6.38 10.48
N ARG A 566 16.35 5.05 10.62
CA ARG A 566 16.26 4.13 9.47
C ARG A 566 15.02 4.38 8.62
N ALA A 567 13.84 4.53 9.24
CA ALA A 567 12.60 4.78 8.51
C ALA A 567 12.64 6.12 7.77
N THR A 568 13.16 7.18 8.40
CA THR A 568 13.36 8.49 7.76
C THR A 568 14.37 8.44 6.63
N ALA A 569 15.48 7.72 6.78
CA ALA A 569 16.47 7.53 5.73
C ALA A 569 15.86 6.81 4.51
N VAL A 570 15.04 5.76 4.74
CA VAL A 570 14.31 5.08 3.66
C VAL A 570 13.38 6.06 2.94
N LEU A 571 12.55 6.84 3.66
CA LEU A 571 11.66 7.81 3.03
C LEU A 571 12.41 8.90 2.25
N GLY A 572 13.53 9.40 2.78
CA GLY A 572 14.41 10.33 2.08
C GLY A 572 14.91 9.74 0.77
N ARG A 573 15.36 8.49 0.78
CA ARG A 573 15.76 7.77 -0.42
C ARG A 573 14.62 7.58 -1.44
N LEU A 574 13.43 7.16 -0.98
CA LEU A 574 12.27 7.02 -1.88
C LEU A 574 11.92 8.35 -2.56
N TYR A 575 12.11 9.47 -1.86
CA TYR A 575 11.87 10.82 -2.38
C TYR A 575 12.96 11.30 -3.33
N GLU A 576 14.22 11.33 -2.87
CA GLU A 576 15.33 11.98 -3.56
C GLU A 576 15.89 11.11 -4.70
N GLU A 577 16.04 9.80 -4.47
CA GLU A 577 16.69 8.92 -5.45
C GLU A 577 15.69 8.36 -6.45
N ILE A 578 14.55 7.87 -5.96
CA ILE A 578 13.54 7.16 -6.77
C ILE A 578 12.50 8.14 -7.36
N GLY A 579 12.20 9.22 -6.65
CA GLY A 579 11.25 10.24 -7.11
C GLY A 579 9.80 9.96 -6.70
N ILE A 580 9.55 9.25 -5.60
CA ILE A 580 8.20 9.05 -5.04
C ILE A 580 7.88 10.22 -4.09
N ARG A 581 7.19 11.25 -4.60
CA ARG A 581 6.86 12.43 -3.78
C ARG A 581 5.92 12.12 -2.62
N ALA A 582 5.13 11.05 -2.70
CA ALA A 582 4.33 10.60 -1.57
C ALA A 582 5.16 10.18 -0.35
N ALA A 583 6.47 9.91 -0.49
CA ALA A 583 7.33 9.56 0.64
C ALA A 583 7.53 10.72 1.62
N VAL A 584 7.50 11.97 1.12
CA VAL A 584 7.56 13.17 1.95
C VAL A 584 6.15 13.74 2.07
N GLY A 585 5.68 13.94 3.30
CA GLY A 585 4.44 14.65 3.52
C GLY A 585 4.62 16.13 3.19
N MET A 586 4.45 16.52 1.92
CA MET A 586 4.38 17.88 1.32
C MET A 586 4.54 19.05 2.33
N GLY A 587 5.70 19.11 2.97
CA GLY A 587 6.09 20.13 3.96
C GLY A 587 7.29 20.93 3.50
N GLU A 588 8.01 20.43 2.49
CA GLU A 588 8.94 21.20 1.68
C GLU A 588 8.14 21.87 0.57
N GLY A 589 7.44 22.95 0.92
CA GLY A 589 7.35 24.05 -0.04
C GLY A 589 8.78 24.41 -0.43
N GLY A 590 9.02 24.65 -1.72
CA GLY A 590 10.33 25.10 -2.18
C GLY A 590 10.82 26.32 -1.38
N PRO A 591 12.10 26.69 -1.50
CA PRO A 591 12.73 27.76 -0.72
C PRO A 591 12.08 29.15 -0.80
N GLU A 592 10.96 29.31 -1.52
CA GLU A 592 10.19 30.55 -1.61
C GLU A 592 9.09 30.67 -0.55
N ASP A 593 8.71 29.60 0.15
CA ASP A 593 7.65 29.62 1.17
C ASP A 593 8.19 29.38 2.59
N GLY A 594 8.81 30.42 3.16
CA GLY A 594 9.01 30.66 4.60
C GLY A 594 9.29 29.45 5.52
N GLU A 595 10.56 29.33 5.95
CA GLU A 595 11.02 28.44 7.02
C GLU A 595 10.07 28.44 8.24
N GLY A 596 9.40 27.32 8.51
CA GLY A 596 8.60 27.15 9.73
C GLY A 596 7.45 26.14 9.70
N ARG A 597 7.24 25.36 8.63
CA ARG A 597 6.02 24.53 8.47
C ARG A 597 6.20 23.03 8.25
N MET A 598 7.32 22.46 8.69
CA MET A 598 7.60 21.02 8.56
C MET A 598 6.72 20.11 9.45
N GLY A 599 5.91 20.67 10.37
CA GLY A 599 5.17 19.89 11.39
C GLY A 599 3.70 19.52 11.11
N LYS A 600 3.01 20.09 10.11
CA LYS A 600 1.52 20.08 10.08
C LYS A 600 0.84 19.04 9.19
N LEU A 601 1.58 18.18 8.47
CA LEU A 601 0.96 17.24 7.53
C LEU A 601 0.67 15.86 8.10
N GLY A 602 1.49 15.38 9.05
CA GLY A 602 1.17 14.18 9.84
C GLY A 602 -0.18 14.33 10.55
N GLU A 603 -0.50 15.54 11.01
CA GLU A 603 -1.78 15.88 11.64
C GLU A 603 -3.00 15.77 10.69
N ARG A 604 -2.81 15.65 9.37
CA ARG A 604 -3.95 15.58 8.44
C ARG A 604 -4.55 14.19 8.37
N THR A 605 -3.75 13.13 8.48
CA THR A 605 -4.30 11.77 8.56
C THR A 605 -4.76 11.48 9.98
N ARG A 606 -5.79 10.65 10.11
CA ARG A 606 -6.26 10.22 11.42
C ARG A 606 -5.14 9.51 12.20
N TRP A 607 -4.43 8.60 11.52
CA TRP A 607 -3.26 7.92 12.08
C TRP A 607 -2.24 8.91 12.64
N GLY A 608 -1.80 9.91 11.87
CA GLY A 608 -0.78 10.82 12.35
C GLY A 608 -1.25 11.69 13.53
N ARG A 609 -2.52 12.09 13.60
CA ARG A 609 -3.08 12.73 14.82
C ARG A 609 -3.03 11.82 16.03
N GLU A 610 -3.43 10.56 15.88
CA GLU A 610 -3.38 9.57 16.96
C GLU A 610 -1.96 9.37 17.45
N GLN A 611 -0.99 9.25 16.54
CA GLN A 611 0.42 9.10 16.90
C GLN A 611 0.98 10.37 17.56
N THR A 612 0.58 11.57 17.15
CA THR A 612 0.95 12.82 17.83
C THR A 612 0.38 12.85 19.25
N ALA A 613 -0.91 12.62 19.42
CA ALA A 613 -1.56 12.59 20.73
C ALA A 613 -0.93 11.53 21.66
N LEU A 614 -0.55 10.39 21.10
CA LEU A 614 0.13 9.32 21.83
C LEU A 614 1.53 9.74 22.27
N ARG A 615 2.31 10.42 21.42
CA ARG A 615 3.62 10.97 21.81
C ARG A 615 3.51 12.02 22.91
N GLU A 616 2.55 12.94 22.83
CA GLU A 616 2.28 13.92 23.90
C GLU A 616 2.01 13.20 25.22
N ARG A 617 1.19 12.14 25.18
CA ARG A 617 0.84 11.38 26.38
C ARG A 617 1.98 10.56 26.96
N LEU A 618 2.91 10.11 26.12
CA LEU A 618 4.13 9.41 26.53
C LEU A 618 5.25 10.37 26.95
N GLY A 619 5.07 11.69 26.84
CA GLY A 619 6.10 12.68 27.15
C GLY A 619 7.27 12.68 26.16
N LEU A 620 6.99 12.37 24.88
CA LEU A 620 7.97 12.29 23.80
C LEU A 620 8.03 13.56 22.92
N LEU A 621 7.14 14.53 23.17
CA LEU A 621 7.08 15.87 22.57
C LEU A 621 7.20 16.89 23.70
#